data_AF-A0A7S2WLU2-F1
#
_entry.id   AF-A0A7S2WLU2-F1
#
_cell.length_a   1.000
_cell.length_b   1.000
_cell.length_c   1.000
_cell.angle_alpha   90.00
_cell.angle_beta   90.00
_cell.angle_gamma   90.00
#
_symmetry.space_group_name_H-M   'P 1'
#
loop_
_entity.id
_entity.type
_entity.pdbx_description
1 polymer ?
#
loop_
_entity_poly.entity_id
_entity_poly.type
_entity_poly.pdbx_seq_one_letter_code
_entity_poly.pdbx_strand_id
1 'polypeptide(L)'
;GTAAMTAVVVLRGSARQRLAAGFRAVPRGLRRSGTVSGTVSGDAPQPDPAEGAGGASSSGSQGRGRSRKRDHSRRIRRKEILESYAAVNQAHEERARSLDLPWALGAAALVERIQVVTRDLHDWETDFYELRNTLSYYDAPEFPAGVEAGPAHPDEPEDTFPFELAPRETEADRSGDRQSLERALPESLYLVMRCKPGYASPSEWFLPQMDVQPGDMLGPTAVNAVETSFSMMPRLHHMNRQPIGHHYYEFEDSVKEERGQYGMKLFFFSSLVIDPYEFIHSNQTVQVASDGDYSDFEWLRASELKERISDEALAKYIEYIA
;
A
#
# COMPACT_ATOMS: atom_id res chain seq x y z
N GLY A 1 -6.88 -65.51 8.42
CA GLY A 1 -6.80 -64.17 9.05
C GLY A 1 -5.38 -63.93 9.44
N THR A 2 -4.62 -63.29 8.57
CA THR A 2 -3.17 -63.11 8.68
C THR A 2 -2.89 -61.65 8.37
N ALA A 3 -2.34 -60.95 9.36
CA ALA A 3 -2.11 -59.51 9.35
C ALA A 3 -0.95 -59.16 8.42
N ALA A 4 -1.18 -58.21 7.51
CA ALA A 4 -0.14 -57.58 6.72
C ALA A 4 0.32 -56.30 7.42
N MET A 5 1.54 -56.34 7.97
CA MET A 5 2.31 -55.16 8.35
C MET A 5 2.81 -54.47 7.08
N THR A 6 2.47 -53.20 6.90
CA THR A 6 3.06 -52.36 5.84
C THR A 6 3.88 -51.26 6.51
N ALA A 7 5.20 -51.42 6.46
CA ALA A 7 6.16 -50.39 6.83
C ALA A 7 6.31 -49.41 5.67
N VAL A 8 6.06 -48.12 5.91
CA VAL A 8 6.32 -47.04 4.95
C VAL A 8 7.66 -46.40 5.33
N VAL A 9 8.67 -46.65 4.49
CA VAL A 9 9.99 -46.02 4.54
C VAL A 9 9.91 -44.72 3.74
N VAL A 10 10.06 -43.57 4.40
CA VAL A 10 10.13 -42.26 3.74
C VAL A 10 11.60 -41.88 3.55
N LEU A 11 12.11 -42.08 2.34
CA LEU A 11 13.41 -41.55 1.90
C LEU A 11 13.21 -40.15 1.31
N ARG A 12 13.65 -39.11 2.02
CA ARG A 12 13.81 -37.76 1.46
C ARG A 12 15.14 -37.71 0.72
N GLY A 13 15.09 -37.66 -0.62
CA GLY A 13 16.24 -37.57 -1.52
C GLY A 13 16.17 -36.34 -2.41
N SER A 14 17.14 -35.45 -2.22
CA SER A 14 17.42 -34.22 -2.98
C SER A 14 17.72 -34.49 -4.46
N ALA A 15 17.20 -33.65 -5.37
CA ALA A 15 17.91 -33.24 -6.59
C ALA A 15 17.24 -32.02 -7.27
N ARG A 16 17.77 -30.81 -7.06
CA ARG A 16 17.59 -29.67 -7.99
C ARG A 16 18.77 -29.65 -8.96
N GLN A 17 18.46 -29.75 -10.24
CA GLN A 17 19.43 -29.62 -11.33
C GLN A 17 19.87 -28.16 -11.51
N ARG A 18 21.18 -28.00 -11.74
CA ARG A 18 21.88 -26.75 -12.03
C ARG A 18 21.66 -26.36 -13.48
N LEU A 19 21.37 -25.09 -13.74
CA LEU A 19 21.77 -24.42 -14.97
C LEU A 19 22.44 -23.09 -14.62
N ALA A 20 23.73 -23.02 -14.92
CA ALA A 20 24.58 -21.85 -14.81
C ALA A 20 24.94 -21.38 -16.22
N ALA A 21 24.73 -20.10 -16.52
CA ALA A 21 25.41 -19.28 -17.54
C ALA A 21 24.61 -17.99 -17.73
N GLY A 22 25.16 -16.78 -17.78
CA GLY A 22 26.51 -16.29 -17.60
C GLY A 22 26.42 -14.78 -17.43
N PHE A 23 27.02 -14.26 -16.37
CA PHE A 23 27.21 -12.83 -16.15
C PHE A 23 28.30 -12.33 -17.10
N ARG A 24 28.02 -11.31 -17.91
CA ARG A 24 29.04 -10.55 -18.63
C ARG A 24 28.88 -9.07 -18.32
N ALA A 25 29.71 -8.60 -17.39
CA ALA A 25 29.92 -7.17 -17.10
C ALA A 25 30.91 -6.57 -18.10
N VAL A 26 30.63 -5.37 -18.60
CA VAL A 26 31.60 -4.50 -19.31
C VAL A 26 31.25 -3.03 -18.99
N PRO A 27 32.25 -2.11 -18.88
CA PRO A 27 32.33 -1.15 -17.78
C PRO A 27 31.97 0.31 -18.13
N ARG A 28 31.89 1.12 -17.06
CA ARG A 28 31.89 2.58 -17.06
C ARG A 28 33.22 3.16 -17.55
N GLY A 29 33.13 4.15 -18.44
CA GLY A 29 34.13 5.20 -18.59
C GLY A 29 34.35 5.60 -20.05
N LEU A 30 34.00 6.84 -20.40
CA LEU A 30 34.92 7.79 -21.05
C LEU A 30 34.27 9.19 -21.10
N ARG A 31 34.97 10.16 -20.50
CA ARG A 31 34.82 11.60 -20.77
C ARG A 31 35.47 11.93 -22.12
N ARG A 32 34.86 12.85 -22.88
CA ARG A 32 35.48 13.84 -23.78
C ARG A 32 34.35 14.79 -24.24
N SER A 33 34.28 16.02 -23.74
CA SER A 33 34.87 17.24 -24.33
C SER A 33 34.52 17.43 -25.81
N GLY A 34 33.65 18.41 -26.10
CA GLY A 34 33.31 18.83 -27.44
C GLY A 34 32.52 20.14 -27.39
N THR A 35 33.25 21.25 -27.35
CA THR A 35 32.76 22.61 -27.53
C THR A 35 32.27 22.79 -28.96
N VAL A 36 31.04 23.25 -29.18
CA VAL A 36 30.66 23.93 -30.43
C VAL A 36 29.80 25.13 -30.10
N SER A 37 30.33 26.29 -30.46
CA SER A 37 29.71 27.61 -30.47
C SER A 37 28.59 27.69 -31.52
N GLY A 38 27.46 28.27 -31.14
CA GLY A 38 26.40 28.67 -32.06
C GLY A 38 25.64 29.86 -31.49
N THR A 39 26.05 31.06 -31.87
CA THR A 39 25.37 32.33 -31.59
C THR A 39 24.14 32.45 -32.50
N VAL A 40 22.96 32.66 -31.91
CA VAL A 40 21.80 33.22 -32.61
C VAL A 40 21.23 34.34 -31.76
N SER A 41 21.38 35.55 -32.29
CA SER A 41 20.78 36.79 -31.80
C SER A 41 19.26 36.76 -32.02
N GLY A 42 18.50 37.25 -31.05
CA GLY A 42 17.07 37.49 -31.17
C GLY A 42 16.61 38.39 -30.03
N ASP A 43 16.33 39.64 -30.37
CA ASP A 43 15.93 40.75 -29.52
C ASP A 43 14.73 40.42 -28.60
N ALA A 44 14.89 40.72 -27.31
CA ALA A 44 13.81 40.80 -26.34
C ALA A 44 13.56 42.29 -25.99
N PRO A 45 12.33 42.80 -26.07
CA PRO A 45 12.06 44.20 -25.74
C PRO A 45 12.06 44.41 -24.22
N GLN A 46 12.82 45.40 -23.78
CA GLN A 46 12.81 45.97 -22.43
C GLN A 46 11.55 46.82 -22.21
N PRO A 47 10.96 46.84 -21.00
CA PRO A 47 9.88 47.76 -20.65
C PRO A 47 10.44 49.13 -20.18
N ASP A 48 9.79 50.20 -20.62
CA ASP A 48 10.10 51.58 -20.23
C ASP A 48 9.79 51.88 -18.75
N PRO A 49 10.50 52.83 -18.11
CA PRO A 49 10.30 53.22 -16.72
C PRO A 49 9.26 54.34 -16.60
N ALA A 50 8.33 54.21 -15.66
CA ALA A 50 7.48 55.32 -15.22
C ALA A 50 7.61 55.52 -13.71
N GLU A 51 7.89 56.76 -13.33
CA GLU A 51 8.11 57.26 -12.00
C GLU A 51 6.83 57.35 -11.15
N GLY A 52 6.97 57.05 -9.85
CA GLY A 52 6.46 57.89 -8.77
C GLY A 52 5.01 57.70 -8.29
N ALA A 53 4.83 57.07 -7.12
CA ALA A 53 4.19 57.68 -5.96
C ALA A 53 4.16 56.70 -4.77
N GLY A 54 4.46 57.22 -3.58
CA GLY A 54 4.66 56.47 -2.35
C GLY A 54 3.39 55.84 -1.75
N GLY A 55 3.63 54.83 -0.93
CA GLY A 55 2.63 54.15 -0.12
C GLY A 55 3.30 53.16 0.82
N ALA A 56 3.92 53.67 1.88
CA ALA A 56 4.38 52.84 2.98
C ALA A 56 3.17 52.24 3.71
N SER A 57 2.81 51.00 3.39
CA SER A 57 1.90 50.20 4.21
C SER A 57 2.68 49.09 4.91
N SER A 58 3.01 49.33 6.17
CA SER A 58 3.40 48.31 7.13
C SER A 58 2.24 47.33 7.34
N SER A 59 2.22 46.23 6.59
CA SER A 59 1.35 45.08 6.90
C SER A 59 2.17 44.02 7.63
N GLY A 60 1.66 43.64 8.80
CA GLY A 60 2.40 42.96 9.83
C GLY A 60 2.82 41.54 9.46
N SER A 61 4.06 41.22 9.84
CA SER A 61 4.59 39.88 10.02
C SER A 61 3.79 39.10 11.09
N GLN A 62 2.58 38.63 10.76
CA GLN A 62 1.81 37.69 11.61
C GLN A 62 1.74 36.26 11.05
N GLY A 63 2.33 35.98 9.87
CA GLY A 63 2.32 34.65 9.26
C GLY A 63 3.38 33.65 9.80
N ARG A 64 4.49 34.13 10.36
CA ARG A 64 5.65 33.26 10.69
C ARG A 64 5.53 32.52 12.04
N GLY A 65 4.70 32.99 12.96
CA GLY A 65 4.55 32.40 14.30
C GLY A 65 3.65 31.16 14.37
N ARG A 66 2.64 31.08 13.50
CA ARG A 66 1.68 29.95 13.48
C ARG A 66 2.28 28.66 12.91
N SER A 67 3.14 28.77 11.90
CA SER A 67 3.84 27.63 11.30
C SER A 67 4.80 26.96 12.29
N ARG A 68 5.62 27.73 13.01
CA ARG A 68 6.56 27.21 14.03
C ARG A 68 5.86 26.50 15.19
N LYS A 69 4.72 27.00 15.66
CA LYS A 69 3.93 26.35 16.72
C LYS A 69 3.31 25.03 16.26
N ARG A 70 2.74 24.99 15.04
CA ARG A 70 2.21 23.75 14.42
C ARG A 70 3.31 22.70 14.26
N ASP A 71 4.49 23.12 13.83
CA ASP A 71 5.63 22.23 13.60
C ASP A 71 6.20 21.68 14.93
N HIS A 72 6.23 22.52 15.98
CA HIS A 72 6.59 22.07 17.32
C HIS A 72 5.60 21.05 17.91
N SER A 73 4.28 21.30 17.78
CA SER A 73 3.26 20.35 18.23
C SER A 73 3.32 19.00 17.49
N ARG A 74 3.64 19.01 16.20
CA ARG A 74 3.84 17.78 15.41
C ARG A 74 5.07 17.01 15.86
N ARG A 75 6.16 17.71 16.16
CA ARG A 75 7.41 17.10 16.67
C ARG A 75 7.23 16.49 18.05
N ILE A 76 6.49 17.15 18.94
CA ILE A 76 6.15 16.61 20.27
C ILE A 76 5.33 15.33 20.12
N ARG A 77 4.22 15.36 19.37
CA ARG A 77 3.38 14.17 19.15
C ARG A 77 4.18 13.02 18.53
N ARG A 78 5.03 13.29 17.54
CA ARG A 78 5.90 12.27 16.93
C ARG A 78 6.88 11.69 17.94
N LYS A 79 7.45 12.52 18.82
CA LYS A 79 8.38 12.07 19.86
C LYS A 79 7.66 11.17 20.87
N GLU A 80 6.49 11.58 21.36
CA GLU A 80 5.67 10.79 22.29
C GLU A 80 5.29 9.42 21.70
N ILE A 81 4.89 9.40 20.42
CA ILE A 81 4.59 8.16 19.70
C ILE A 81 5.83 7.26 19.64
N LEU A 82 6.98 7.79 19.22
CA LEU A 82 8.23 7.03 19.14
C LEU A 82 8.69 6.50 20.51
N GLU A 83 8.54 7.31 21.56
CA GLU A 83 8.86 6.89 22.93
C GLU A 83 7.92 5.78 23.42
N SER A 84 6.62 5.85 23.09
CA SER A 84 5.69 4.76 23.43
C SER A 84 6.04 3.45 22.72
N TYR A 85 6.40 3.50 21.43
CA TYR A 85 6.83 2.31 20.70
C TYR A 85 8.15 1.77 21.24
N ALA A 86 9.11 2.65 21.55
CA ALA A 86 10.39 2.24 22.13
C ALA A 86 10.21 1.54 23.49
N ALA A 87 9.31 2.06 24.34
CA ALA A 87 9.01 1.45 25.64
C ALA A 87 8.39 0.05 25.50
N VAL A 88 7.44 -0.13 24.58
CA VAL A 88 6.83 -1.43 24.28
C VAL A 88 7.88 -2.40 23.75
N ASN A 89 8.70 -1.97 22.79
CA ASN A 89 9.77 -2.79 22.22
C ASN A 89 10.78 -3.21 23.29
N GLN A 90 11.18 -2.29 24.16
CA GLN A 90 12.09 -2.58 25.26
C GLN A 90 11.51 -3.61 26.24
N ALA A 91 10.22 -3.49 26.58
CA ALA A 91 9.55 -4.45 27.46
C ALA A 91 9.50 -5.87 26.85
N HIS A 92 9.38 -5.98 25.54
CA HIS A 92 9.48 -7.26 24.84
C HIS A 92 10.91 -7.82 24.83
N GLU A 93 11.93 -6.97 24.60
CA GLU A 93 13.34 -7.40 24.64
C GLU A 93 13.77 -7.86 26.05
N GLU A 94 13.28 -7.19 27.09
CA GLU A 94 13.53 -7.58 28.48
C GLU A 94 12.86 -8.91 28.82
N ARG A 95 11.62 -9.12 28.38
CA ARG A 95 10.92 -10.41 28.51
C ARG A 95 11.64 -11.54 27.78
N ALA A 96 12.01 -11.33 26.52
CA ALA A 96 12.77 -12.30 25.73
C ALA A 96 14.08 -12.70 26.43
N ARG A 97 14.82 -11.71 26.96
CA ARG A 97 16.05 -11.94 27.72
C ARG A 97 15.81 -12.67 29.04
N SER A 98 14.71 -12.41 29.72
CA SER A 98 14.35 -13.10 30.98
C SER A 98 14.06 -14.58 30.76
N LEU A 99 13.50 -14.94 29.60
CA LEU A 99 13.18 -16.30 29.20
C LEU A 99 14.35 -17.01 28.48
N ASP A 100 15.43 -16.28 28.17
CA ASP A 100 16.57 -16.74 27.38
C ASP A 100 16.18 -17.33 26.01
N LEU A 101 15.12 -16.78 25.41
CA LEU A 101 14.59 -17.22 24.12
C LEU A 101 14.93 -16.23 23.01
N PRO A 102 15.43 -16.69 21.85
CA PRO A 102 15.72 -15.83 20.70
C PRO A 102 14.45 -15.38 19.98
N TRP A 103 14.57 -14.31 19.18
CA TRP A 103 13.53 -13.83 18.30
C TRP A 103 13.58 -14.53 16.93
N ALA A 104 12.41 -14.88 16.41
CA ALA A 104 12.23 -15.19 14.99
C ALA A 104 12.23 -13.91 14.15
N LEU A 105 12.70 -14.02 12.91
CA LEU A 105 12.63 -12.94 11.93
C LEU A 105 11.58 -13.31 10.89
N GLY A 106 10.61 -12.42 10.66
CA GLY A 106 9.53 -12.63 9.70
C GLY A 106 9.46 -11.52 8.67
N ALA A 107 9.00 -11.86 7.47
CA ALA A 107 8.64 -10.90 6.45
C ALA A 107 7.18 -11.09 6.05
N ALA A 108 6.42 -9.99 6.03
CA ALA A 108 5.02 -9.96 5.65
C ALA A 108 4.81 -9.07 4.42
N ALA A 109 3.86 -9.44 3.58
CA ALA A 109 3.41 -8.61 2.48
C ALA A 109 2.10 -7.91 2.86
N LEU A 110 2.10 -6.58 2.76
CA LEU A 110 0.89 -5.78 2.76
C LEU A 110 0.40 -5.69 1.32
N VAL A 111 -0.58 -6.52 0.97
CA VAL A 111 -1.16 -6.54 -0.37
C VAL A 111 -2.37 -5.61 -0.41
N GLU A 112 -2.31 -4.61 -1.28
CA GLU A 112 -3.33 -3.58 -1.44
C GLU A 112 -3.96 -3.63 -2.84
N ARG A 113 -5.29 -3.57 -2.90
CA ARG A 113 -6.05 -3.22 -4.09
C ARG A 113 -6.38 -1.73 -3.99
N ILE A 114 -5.77 -0.91 -4.85
CA ILE A 114 -6.00 0.55 -4.88
C ILE A 114 -7.43 0.89 -5.27
N GLN A 115 -7.90 2.10 -4.90
CA GLN A 115 -9.17 2.62 -5.38
C GLN A 115 -9.27 2.54 -6.92
N VAL A 116 -10.37 1.99 -7.42
CA VAL A 116 -10.67 1.88 -8.85
C VAL A 116 -11.49 3.08 -9.31
N VAL A 117 -12.35 3.57 -8.41
CA VAL A 117 -13.27 4.67 -8.65
C VAL A 117 -12.87 5.85 -7.78
N THR A 118 -13.05 7.08 -8.27
CA THR A 118 -12.81 8.30 -7.47
C THR A 118 -13.77 8.34 -6.30
N ARG A 119 -13.31 8.66 -5.09
CA ARG A 119 -14.15 8.85 -3.91
C ARG A 119 -15.28 9.86 -4.14
N ASP A 120 -16.34 9.72 -3.35
CA ASP A 120 -17.41 10.71 -3.36
C ASP A 120 -16.91 12.04 -2.79
N LEU A 121 -17.38 13.13 -3.41
CA LEU A 121 -17.05 14.48 -3.00
C LEU A 121 -17.81 14.82 -1.72
N HIS A 122 -17.14 15.51 -0.80
CA HIS A 122 -17.83 16.07 0.35
C HIS A 122 -18.67 17.27 -0.08
N ASP A 123 -19.75 17.57 0.66
CA ASP A 123 -20.65 18.69 0.36
C ASP A 123 -19.91 20.02 0.12
N TRP A 124 -18.91 20.33 0.95
CA TRP A 124 -18.12 21.55 0.79
C TRP A 124 -17.17 21.51 -0.43
N GLU A 125 -16.70 20.32 -0.85
CA GLU A 125 -15.90 20.18 -2.07
C GLU A 125 -16.79 20.47 -3.27
N THR A 126 -18.02 19.94 -3.25
CA THR A 126 -19.06 20.22 -4.25
C THR A 126 -19.34 21.73 -4.34
N ASP A 127 -19.69 22.38 -3.22
CA ASP A 127 -19.95 23.83 -3.16
C ASP A 127 -18.76 24.64 -3.69
N PHE A 128 -17.53 24.24 -3.32
CA PHE A 128 -16.32 24.90 -3.78
C PHE A 128 -16.12 24.75 -5.28
N TYR A 129 -16.36 23.57 -5.84
CA TYR A 129 -16.23 23.32 -7.27
C TYR A 129 -17.31 24.05 -8.08
N GLU A 130 -18.55 24.10 -7.57
CA GLU A 130 -19.64 24.87 -8.17
C GLU A 130 -19.32 26.36 -8.20
N LEU A 131 -18.84 26.92 -7.08
CA LEU A 131 -18.40 28.32 -7.02
C LEU A 131 -17.25 28.57 -8.00
N ARG A 132 -16.24 27.70 -8.03
CA ARG A 132 -15.09 27.84 -8.95
C ARG A 132 -15.54 27.78 -10.40
N ASN A 133 -16.46 26.87 -10.74
CA ASN A 133 -17.02 26.75 -12.08
C ASN A 133 -17.77 28.04 -12.45
N THR A 134 -18.61 28.55 -11.53
CA THR A 134 -19.34 29.80 -11.68
C THR A 134 -18.40 31.00 -11.94
N LEU A 135 -17.34 31.16 -11.14
CA LEU A 135 -16.34 32.20 -11.33
C LEU A 135 -15.60 32.07 -12.66
N SER A 136 -15.33 30.83 -13.08
CA SER A 136 -14.65 30.58 -14.35
C SER A 136 -15.42 31.09 -15.56
N TYR A 137 -16.76 31.11 -15.50
CA TYR A 137 -17.59 31.69 -16.56
C TYR A 137 -17.50 33.23 -16.61
N TYR A 138 -17.33 33.90 -15.47
CA TYR A 138 -17.19 35.36 -15.44
C TYR A 138 -15.83 35.84 -15.96
N ASP A 139 -14.78 35.08 -15.67
CA ASP A 139 -13.41 35.37 -16.12
C ASP A 139 -13.09 34.73 -17.49
N ALA A 140 -14.02 33.96 -18.07
CA ALA A 140 -13.82 33.31 -19.35
C ALA A 140 -13.72 34.36 -20.47
N PRO A 141 -12.65 34.34 -21.29
CA PRO A 141 -12.63 35.17 -22.48
C PRO A 141 -13.74 34.72 -23.42
N GLU A 142 -14.51 35.69 -23.94
CA GLU A 142 -15.47 35.41 -24.99
C GLU A 142 -14.75 34.79 -26.19
N PHE A 143 -15.34 33.75 -26.77
CA PHE A 143 -14.79 33.19 -28.00
C PHE A 143 -14.81 34.25 -29.11
N PRO A 144 -13.73 34.39 -29.90
CA PRO A 144 -13.67 35.37 -30.97
C PRO A 144 -14.79 35.12 -31.98
N ALA A 145 -15.39 36.20 -32.50
CA ALA A 145 -16.48 36.13 -33.46
C ALA A 145 -16.11 35.24 -34.67
N GLY A 146 -16.97 34.26 -34.98
CA GLY A 146 -16.75 33.28 -36.05
C GLY A 146 -16.10 31.97 -35.60
N VAL A 147 -15.64 31.87 -34.35
CA VAL A 147 -15.36 30.60 -33.69
C VAL A 147 -16.61 30.20 -32.92
N GLU A 148 -17.44 29.37 -33.55
CA GLU A 148 -18.49 28.68 -32.83
C GLU A 148 -17.80 27.77 -31.80
N ALA A 149 -17.93 28.10 -30.52
CA ALA A 149 -17.87 27.06 -29.51
C ALA A 149 -18.94 26.04 -29.95
N GLY A 150 -18.50 24.84 -30.36
CA GLY A 150 -19.42 23.75 -30.74
C GLY A 150 -20.52 23.67 -29.69
N PRO A 151 -21.76 23.38 -30.10
CA PRO A 151 -22.97 23.71 -29.33
C PRO A 151 -22.72 23.41 -27.85
N ALA A 152 -22.61 24.46 -27.04
CA ALA A 152 -22.88 24.32 -25.62
C ALA A 152 -24.36 23.99 -25.61
N HIS A 153 -24.72 22.71 -25.77
CA HIS A 153 -26.11 22.27 -25.91
C HIS A 153 -26.87 22.74 -24.68
N PRO A 154 -27.61 23.87 -24.74
CA PRO A 154 -28.33 24.37 -23.58
C PRO A 154 -29.67 23.65 -23.44
N ASP A 155 -30.09 22.94 -24.51
CA ASP A 155 -31.43 22.41 -24.71
C ASP A 155 -31.46 20.87 -24.87
N GLU A 156 -30.30 20.20 -24.94
CA GLU A 156 -30.27 18.74 -24.78
C GLU A 156 -30.02 18.44 -23.31
N PRO A 157 -30.87 17.61 -22.65
CA PRO A 157 -30.59 17.22 -21.28
C PRO A 157 -29.22 16.56 -21.25
N GLU A 158 -28.33 17.09 -20.39
CA GLU A 158 -26.92 16.73 -20.25
C GLU A 158 -26.69 15.22 -20.01
N ASP A 159 -27.77 14.47 -19.73
CA ASP A 159 -27.79 13.04 -19.42
C ASP A 159 -28.06 12.11 -20.61
N THR A 160 -28.11 12.59 -21.86
CA THR A 160 -28.35 11.70 -23.02
C THR A 160 -27.04 11.10 -23.54
N PHE A 161 -26.31 10.39 -22.68
CA PHE A 161 -25.22 9.54 -23.15
C PHE A 161 -25.81 8.38 -23.98
N PRO A 162 -25.17 7.95 -25.09
CA PRO A 162 -25.64 6.80 -25.87
C PRO A 162 -25.44 5.45 -25.14
N PHE A 163 -25.04 5.48 -23.86
CA PHE A 163 -24.79 4.33 -23.01
C PHE A 163 -25.14 4.69 -21.56
N GLU A 164 -25.52 3.67 -20.80
CA GLU A 164 -25.74 3.80 -19.36
C GLU A 164 -24.40 3.65 -18.60
N LEU A 165 -24.16 4.53 -17.64
CA LEU A 165 -22.99 4.42 -16.77
C LEU A 165 -23.16 3.23 -15.83
N ALA A 166 -22.08 2.45 -15.67
CA ALA A 166 -22.07 1.37 -14.70
C ALA A 166 -22.25 1.93 -13.27
N PRO A 167 -23.04 1.25 -12.42
CA PRO A 167 -23.21 1.67 -11.04
C PRO A 167 -21.89 1.60 -10.28
N ARG A 168 -21.67 2.57 -9.38
CA ARG A 168 -20.48 2.61 -8.52
C ARG A 168 -20.51 1.54 -7.43
N GLU A 169 -21.71 1.20 -6.97
CA GLU A 169 -21.95 0.11 -6.03
C GLU A 169 -22.18 -1.21 -6.79
N THR A 170 -21.37 -2.20 -6.47
CA THR A 170 -21.42 -3.51 -7.14
C THR A 170 -22.35 -4.48 -6.41
N GLU A 171 -22.57 -5.65 -7.00
CA GLU A 171 -23.30 -6.74 -6.31
C GLU A 171 -22.54 -7.23 -5.06
N ALA A 172 -21.21 -7.18 -5.07
CA ALA A 172 -20.37 -7.54 -3.94
C ALA A 172 -20.52 -6.55 -2.77
N ASP A 173 -20.77 -5.27 -3.05
CA ASP A 173 -21.13 -4.30 -2.01
C ASP A 173 -22.50 -4.61 -1.38
N ARG A 174 -23.49 -4.97 -2.22
CA ARG A 174 -24.85 -5.30 -1.75
C ARG A 174 -24.92 -6.60 -0.96
N SER A 175 -24.15 -7.61 -1.36
CA SER A 175 -24.08 -8.90 -0.66
C SER A 175 -23.13 -8.88 0.54
N GLY A 176 -22.26 -7.87 0.64
CA GLY A 176 -21.23 -7.79 1.67
C GLY A 176 -20.11 -8.81 1.48
N ASP A 177 -19.83 -9.23 0.24
CA ASP A 177 -18.83 -10.25 -0.06
C ASP A 177 -17.41 -9.73 0.14
N ARG A 178 -16.78 -10.19 1.24
CA ARG A 178 -15.42 -9.81 1.63
C ARG A 178 -14.33 -10.53 0.84
N GLN A 179 -14.66 -11.53 0.03
CA GLN A 179 -13.67 -12.25 -0.80
C GLN A 179 -13.54 -11.64 -2.20
N SER A 180 -14.52 -10.84 -2.62
CA SER A 180 -14.50 -10.17 -3.93
C SER A 180 -13.65 -8.90 -3.95
N LEU A 181 -12.92 -8.72 -5.04
CA LEU A 181 -12.16 -7.50 -5.36
C LEU A 181 -13.05 -6.37 -5.90
N GLU A 182 -14.27 -6.69 -6.35
CA GLU A 182 -15.24 -5.71 -6.89
C GLU A 182 -16.02 -4.97 -5.81
N ARG A 183 -15.82 -5.31 -4.53
CA ARG A 183 -16.38 -4.60 -3.39
C ARG A 183 -15.63 -3.29 -3.15
N ALA A 184 -16.31 -2.24 -2.71
CA ALA A 184 -15.74 -0.99 -2.22
C ALA A 184 -14.77 -0.32 -3.20
N LEU A 185 -15.16 -0.19 -4.47
CA LEU A 185 -14.35 0.41 -5.53
C LEU A 185 -13.77 1.82 -5.21
N PRO A 186 -14.45 2.69 -4.42
CA PRO A 186 -13.91 4.00 -4.06
C PRO A 186 -12.78 3.99 -3.01
N GLU A 187 -12.60 2.88 -2.28
CA GLU A 187 -11.64 2.75 -1.18
C GLU A 187 -10.56 1.73 -1.53
N SER A 188 -9.41 1.80 -0.86
CA SER A 188 -8.39 0.74 -0.93
C SER A 188 -8.78 -0.46 -0.06
N LEU A 189 -8.50 -1.67 -0.54
CA LEU A 189 -8.68 -2.91 0.21
C LEU A 189 -7.33 -3.58 0.52
N TYR A 190 -7.23 -4.17 1.70
CA TYR A 190 -6.05 -4.87 2.19
C TYR A 190 -6.37 -6.35 2.36
N LEU A 191 -5.45 -7.19 1.90
CA LEU A 191 -5.56 -8.64 2.06
C LEU A 191 -5.22 -9.06 3.48
N VAL A 192 -6.13 -9.81 4.11
CA VAL A 192 -5.90 -10.48 5.38
C VAL A 192 -6.25 -11.95 5.23
N MET A 193 -5.46 -12.82 5.87
CA MET A 193 -5.60 -14.26 5.79
C MET A 193 -5.91 -14.85 7.16
N ARG A 194 -6.72 -15.91 7.17
CA ARG A 194 -7.06 -16.66 8.37
C ARG A 194 -6.09 -17.80 8.59
N CYS A 195 -5.34 -17.75 9.68
CA CYS A 195 -4.39 -18.79 10.06
C CYS A 195 -5.12 -20.07 10.50
N LYS A 196 -4.56 -21.24 10.18
CA LYS A 196 -5.03 -22.52 10.73
C LYS A 196 -4.70 -22.60 12.23
N PRO A 197 -5.50 -23.32 13.03
CA PRO A 197 -5.22 -23.50 14.46
C PRO A 197 -3.86 -24.16 14.67
N GLY A 198 -3.07 -23.64 15.62
CA GLY A 198 -1.68 -24.07 15.86
C GLY A 198 -0.63 -23.28 15.08
N TYR A 199 -1.03 -22.31 14.25
CA TYR A 199 -0.09 -21.37 13.66
C TYR A 199 0.47 -20.40 14.72
N ALA A 200 1.72 -19.99 14.54
CA ALA A 200 2.51 -19.22 15.51
C ALA A 200 2.09 -17.74 15.62
N SER A 201 0.80 -17.41 15.52
CA SER A 201 0.33 -16.02 15.52
C SER A 201 -0.69 -15.75 16.63
N PRO A 202 -0.64 -14.58 17.29
CA PRO A 202 -1.45 -14.27 18.48
C PRO A 202 -2.92 -13.91 18.17
N SER A 203 -3.31 -13.98 16.90
CA SER A 203 -4.61 -13.59 16.34
C SER A 203 -4.94 -14.55 15.20
N GLU A 204 -6.23 -14.77 14.98
CA GLU A 204 -6.74 -15.68 13.96
C GLU A 204 -6.52 -15.12 12.54
N TRP A 205 -6.49 -13.79 12.41
CA TRP A 205 -6.35 -13.07 11.15
C TRP A 205 -5.04 -12.28 11.10
N PHE A 206 -4.27 -12.46 10.04
CA PHE A 206 -2.97 -11.82 9.81
C PHE A 206 -2.70 -11.50 8.34
N LEU A 207 -1.70 -10.65 8.12
CA LEU A 207 -1.13 -10.47 6.79
C LEU A 207 -0.37 -11.73 6.36
N PRO A 208 -0.30 -12.02 5.04
CA PRO A 208 0.53 -13.11 4.53
C PRO A 208 1.99 -12.90 4.92
N GLN A 209 2.51 -13.82 5.72
CA GLN A 209 3.84 -13.74 6.31
C GLN A 209 4.59 -15.09 6.28
N MET A 210 5.92 -15.02 6.35
CA MET A 210 6.81 -16.18 6.32
C MET A 210 8.06 -15.95 7.18
N ASP A 211 8.55 -17.03 7.79
CA ASP A 211 9.81 -17.05 8.54
C ASP A 211 11.00 -16.83 7.59
N VAL A 212 11.90 -15.92 7.97
CA VAL A 212 13.10 -15.60 7.20
C VAL A 212 14.22 -16.54 7.61
N GLN A 213 14.68 -17.36 6.66
CA GLN A 213 15.78 -18.29 6.91
C GLN A 213 17.15 -17.58 6.86
N PRO A 214 18.17 -18.12 7.55
CA PRO A 214 19.52 -17.56 7.49
C PRO A 214 20.06 -17.53 6.05
N GLY A 215 20.35 -16.33 5.55
CA GLY A 215 20.84 -16.10 4.18
C GLY A 215 19.80 -15.61 3.18
N ASP A 216 18.51 -15.64 3.55
CA ASP A 216 17.43 -15.10 2.72
C ASP A 216 17.31 -13.58 2.87
N MET A 217 16.76 -12.94 1.83
CA MET A 217 16.47 -11.51 1.82
C MET A 217 15.01 -11.27 2.21
N LEU A 218 14.76 -10.30 3.09
CA LEU A 218 13.42 -9.96 3.60
C LEU A 218 12.39 -9.72 2.50
N GLY A 219 12.73 -8.93 1.47
CA GLY A 219 11.80 -8.58 0.39
C GLY A 219 11.30 -9.80 -0.38
N PRO A 220 12.19 -10.61 -0.99
CA PRO A 220 11.81 -11.89 -1.62
C PRO A 220 11.06 -12.83 -0.68
N THR A 221 11.39 -12.89 0.62
CA THR A 221 10.63 -13.71 1.56
C THR A 221 9.18 -13.24 1.71
N ALA A 222 8.92 -11.93 1.75
CA ALA A 222 7.55 -11.40 1.75
C ALA A 222 6.80 -11.72 0.44
N VAL A 223 7.47 -11.68 -0.71
CA VAL A 223 6.87 -12.10 -1.99
C VAL A 223 6.48 -13.58 -1.96
N ASN A 224 7.43 -14.43 -1.54
CA ASN A 224 7.20 -15.87 -1.41
C ASN A 224 6.10 -16.19 -0.41
N ALA A 225 5.94 -15.38 0.65
CA ALA A 225 4.86 -15.53 1.62
C ALA A 225 3.49 -15.47 0.94
N VAL A 226 3.29 -14.53 0.01
CA VAL A 226 2.03 -14.43 -0.75
C VAL A 226 1.93 -15.54 -1.77
N GLU A 227 2.96 -15.75 -2.59
CA GLU A 227 2.93 -16.74 -3.67
C GLU A 227 2.74 -18.18 -3.17
N THR A 228 3.22 -18.49 -1.96
CA THR A 228 3.03 -19.83 -1.35
C THR A 228 1.66 -19.97 -0.70
N SER A 229 1.05 -18.86 -0.27
CA SER A 229 -0.24 -18.86 0.43
C SER A 229 -1.43 -19.06 -0.51
N PHE A 230 -1.27 -18.77 -1.80
CA PHE A 230 -2.34 -18.83 -2.79
C PHE A 230 -1.99 -19.75 -3.95
N SER A 231 -2.93 -20.61 -4.34
CA SER A 231 -2.86 -21.37 -5.60
C SER A 231 -3.21 -20.51 -6.81
N MET A 232 -4.10 -19.53 -6.61
CA MET A 232 -4.56 -18.62 -7.65
C MET A 232 -4.81 -17.25 -7.04
N MET A 233 -4.22 -16.21 -7.64
CA MET A 233 -4.30 -14.82 -7.19
C MET A 233 -4.09 -13.88 -8.38
N PRO A 234 -4.67 -12.67 -8.38
CA PRO A 234 -4.33 -11.65 -9.37
C PRO A 234 -2.83 -11.31 -9.35
N ARG A 235 -2.36 -10.74 -10.46
CA ARG A 235 -0.96 -10.31 -10.59
C ARG A 235 -0.64 -9.23 -9.56
N LEU A 236 0.50 -9.36 -8.89
CA LEU A 236 0.96 -8.38 -7.91
C LEU A 236 2.18 -7.59 -8.42
N HIS A 237 2.23 -6.29 -8.10
CA HIS A 237 3.41 -5.46 -8.19
C HIS A 237 4.05 -5.30 -6.82
N HIS A 238 5.23 -5.85 -6.61
CA HIS A 238 6.00 -5.60 -5.39
C HIS A 238 6.79 -4.30 -5.53
N MET A 239 6.52 -3.33 -4.64
CA MET A 239 7.02 -1.95 -4.79
C MET A 239 8.53 -1.82 -4.60
N ASN A 240 9.00 -2.07 -3.38
CA ASN A 240 10.36 -1.74 -2.96
C ASN A 240 10.99 -2.91 -2.17
N ARG A 241 12.32 -2.94 -2.17
CA ARG A 241 13.10 -3.88 -1.34
C ARG A 241 13.31 -3.40 0.10
N GLN A 242 12.67 -2.31 0.49
CA GLN A 242 12.78 -1.72 1.82
C GLN A 242 11.49 -1.96 2.57
N PRO A 243 11.55 -2.38 3.84
CA PRO A 243 10.34 -2.53 4.62
C PRO A 243 9.71 -1.16 4.85
N ILE A 244 8.39 -1.09 4.70
CA ILE A 244 7.60 0.11 5.00
C ILE A 244 7.39 0.27 6.51
N GLY A 245 7.53 -0.84 7.24
CA GLY A 245 7.27 -0.91 8.65
C GLY A 245 7.73 -2.19 9.31
N HIS A 246 7.56 -2.25 10.63
CA HIS A 246 7.85 -3.43 11.42
C HIS A 246 6.90 -3.55 12.61
N HIS A 247 6.69 -4.77 13.09
CA HIS A 247 5.87 -5.08 14.25
C HIS A 247 6.51 -6.21 15.06
N TYR A 248 6.25 -6.22 16.36
CA TYR A 248 6.71 -7.26 17.28
C TYR A 248 5.50 -7.93 17.88
N TYR A 249 5.54 -9.25 17.93
CA TYR A 249 4.54 -9.97 18.70
C TYR A 249 5.14 -11.21 19.37
N GLU A 250 4.56 -11.55 20.50
CA GLU A 250 4.95 -12.68 21.34
C GLU A 250 4.19 -13.93 20.88
N PHE A 251 4.85 -15.08 20.84
CA PHE A 251 4.18 -16.34 20.54
C PHE A 251 3.36 -16.83 21.74
N GLU A 252 2.35 -17.65 21.50
CA GLU A 252 1.68 -18.38 22.57
C GLU A 252 2.66 -19.35 23.25
N ASP A 253 2.51 -19.60 24.54
CA ASP A 253 3.48 -20.39 25.33
C ASP A 253 3.70 -21.80 24.76
N SER A 254 2.65 -22.43 24.23
CA SER A 254 2.73 -23.72 23.52
C SER A 254 3.68 -23.67 22.33
N VAL A 255 3.61 -22.60 21.53
CA VAL A 255 4.44 -22.38 20.34
C VAL A 255 5.87 -21.99 20.74
N LYS A 256 6.04 -21.24 21.83
CA LYS A 256 7.38 -20.90 22.35
C LYS A 256 8.17 -22.15 22.73
N GLU A 257 7.51 -23.10 23.39
CA GLU A 257 8.12 -24.38 23.77
C GLU A 257 8.48 -25.23 22.55
N GLU A 258 7.60 -25.28 21.54
CA GLU A 258 7.83 -26.05 20.31
C GLU A 258 8.97 -25.46 19.47
N ARG A 259 8.97 -24.14 19.25
CA ARG A 259 9.92 -23.46 18.36
C ARG A 259 11.20 -23.05 19.07
N GLY A 260 11.22 -23.00 20.41
CA GLY A 260 12.33 -22.46 21.18
C GLY A 260 12.61 -20.99 20.88
N GLN A 261 11.55 -20.20 20.63
CA GLN A 261 11.61 -18.79 20.24
C GLN A 261 10.61 -17.98 21.05
N TYR A 262 10.95 -16.75 21.42
CA TYR A 262 10.08 -15.88 22.24
C TYR A 262 8.87 -15.36 21.44
N GLY A 263 9.11 -14.98 20.19
CA GLY A 263 8.16 -14.29 19.33
C GLY A 263 8.79 -13.94 17.99
N MET A 264 8.09 -13.13 17.21
CA MET A 264 8.53 -12.73 15.88
C MET A 264 8.72 -11.22 15.74
N LYS A 265 9.82 -10.85 15.07
CA LYS A 265 10.08 -9.50 14.53
C LYS A 265 9.65 -9.49 13.07
N LEU A 266 8.50 -8.89 12.81
CA LEU A 266 7.86 -8.89 11.49
C LEU A 266 8.19 -7.61 10.73
N PHE A 267 8.57 -7.73 9.46
CA PHE A 267 8.85 -6.60 8.57
C PHE A 267 7.86 -6.58 7.40
N PHE A 268 7.21 -5.43 7.16
CA PHE A 268 6.18 -5.29 6.13
C PHE A 268 6.74 -4.79 4.81
N PHE A 269 6.29 -5.37 3.71
CA PHE A 269 6.61 -4.95 2.34
C PHE A 269 5.32 -4.67 1.56
N SER A 270 5.26 -3.54 0.87
CA SER A 270 4.08 -3.14 0.09
C SER A 270 4.02 -3.89 -1.25
N SER A 271 2.84 -4.43 -1.56
CA SER A 271 2.51 -5.07 -2.83
C SER A 271 1.16 -4.55 -3.32
N LEU A 272 1.05 -4.23 -4.60
CA LEU A 272 -0.18 -3.73 -5.21
C LEU A 272 -0.79 -4.77 -6.13
N VAL A 273 -2.11 -4.92 -6.12
CA VAL A 273 -2.83 -5.69 -7.13
C VAL A 273 -2.81 -4.93 -8.45
N ILE A 274 -2.30 -5.55 -9.51
CA ILE A 274 -2.33 -5.02 -10.88
C ILE A 274 -3.40 -5.75 -11.68
N ASP A 275 -4.06 -5.03 -12.58
CA ASP A 275 -5.05 -5.55 -13.52
C ASP A 275 -6.14 -6.40 -12.83
N PRO A 276 -6.78 -5.94 -11.73
CA PRO A 276 -7.80 -6.72 -11.04
C PRO A 276 -8.96 -7.10 -11.98
N TYR A 277 -9.29 -6.22 -12.93
CA TYR A 277 -10.37 -6.43 -13.90
C TYR A 277 -10.16 -7.68 -14.78
N GLU A 278 -8.95 -7.88 -15.33
CA GLU A 278 -8.66 -9.05 -16.18
C GLU A 278 -8.81 -10.34 -15.39
N PHE A 279 -8.35 -10.35 -14.14
CA PHE A 279 -8.48 -11.49 -13.24
C PHE A 279 -9.97 -11.82 -12.98
N ILE A 280 -10.77 -10.82 -12.59
CA ILE A 280 -12.19 -11.01 -12.28
C ILE A 280 -12.98 -11.49 -13.52
N HIS A 281 -12.77 -10.87 -14.68
CA HIS A 281 -13.53 -11.17 -15.90
C HIS A 281 -13.09 -12.47 -16.58
N SER A 282 -11.95 -13.04 -16.18
CA SER A 282 -11.49 -14.35 -16.63
C SER A 282 -12.19 -15.53 -15.92
N ASN A 283 -13.23 -15.27 -15.10
CA ASN A 283 -13.89 -16.25 -14.22
C ASN A 283 -12.91 -16.95 -13.26
N GLN A 284 -11.78 -16.29 -12.96
CA GLN A 284 -10.84 -16.77 -11.95
C GLN A 284 -11.23 -16.21 -10.59
N THR A 285 -11.14 -17.07 -9.57
CA THR A 285 -11.37 -16.70 -8.18
C THR A 285 -10.09 -16.89 -7.41
N VAL A 286 -9.89 -16.06 -6.38
CA VAL A 286 -8.72 -16.22 -5.51
C VAL A 286 -8.89 -17.53 -4.74
N GLN A 287 -7.84 -18.36 -4.75
CA GLN A 287 -7.84 -19.67 -4.10
C GLN A 287 -6.64 -19.78 -3.17
N VAL A 288 -6.90 -20.01 -1.89
CA VAL A 288 -5.87 -20.31 -0.89
C VAL A 288 -5.25 -21.68 -1.17
N ALA A 289 -3.95 -21.81 -0.97
CA ALA A 289 -3.25 -23.07 -1.12
C ALA A 289 -3.70 -24.08 -0.05
N SER A 290 -4.14 -25.27 -0.49
CA SER A 290 -4.63 -26.33 0.41
C SER A 290 -3.58 -26.76 1.45
N ASP A 291 -2.33 -26.82 1.02
CA ASP A 291 -1.17 -27.29 1.78
C ASP A 291 -0.54 -26.19 2.65
N GLY A 292 -1.08 -24.97 2.62
CA GLY A 292 -0.52 -23.82 3.34
C GLY A 292 -0.97 -23.71 4.79
N ASP A 293 -0.39 -22.73 5.50
CA ASP A 293 -0.72 -22.41 6.90
C ASP A 293 -2.05 -21.67 7.08
N TYR A 294 -2.69 -21.27 5.98
CA TYR A 294 -3.89 -20.46 5.95
C TYR A 294 -5.10 -21.27 5.50
N SER A 295 -6.27 -20.90 6.01
CA SER A 295 -7.54 -21.56 5.73
C SER A 295 -8.50 -20.71 4.89
N ASP A 296 -8.41 -19.38 5.01
CA ASP A 296 -9.33 -18.44 4.38
C ASP A 296 -8.65 -17.08 4.15
N PHE A 297 -9.29 -16.19 3.41
CA PHE A 297 -8.86 -14.82 3.19
C PHE A 297 -10.04 -13.85 3.09
N GLU A 298 -9.80 -12.59 3.43
CA GLU A 298 -10.74 -11.48 3.26
C GLU A 298 -9.98 -10.25 2.73
N TRP A 299 -10.63 -9.48 1.86
CA TRP A 299 -10.20 -8.15 1.43
C TRP A 299 -10.93 -7.11 2.28
N LEU A 300 -10.22 -6.40 3.14
CA LEU A 300 -10.80 -5.51 4.15
C LEU A 300 -10.46 -4.04 3.89
N ARG A 301 -11.42 -3.15 4.19
CA ARG A 301 -11.17 -1.70 4.25
C ARG A 301 -10.26 -1.37 5.42
N ALA A 302 -9.57 -0.23 5.37
CA ALA A 302 -8.74 0.23 6.48
C ALA A 302 -9.51 0.30 7.83
N SER A 303 -10.79 0.69 7.78
CA SER A 303 -11.66 0.73 8.96
C SER A 303 -12.04 -0.66 9.50
N GLU A 304 -12.19 -1.65 8.61
CA GLU A 304 -12.59 -3.03 8.94
C GLU A 304 -11.43 -3.83 9.55
N LEU A 305 -10.17 -3.42 9.34
CA LEU A 305 -8.99 -4.13 9.85
C LEU A 305 -9.00 -4.29 11.37
N LYS A 306 -9.47 -3.28 12.10
CA LYS A 306 -9.58 -3.29 13.57
C LYS A 306 -10.58 -4.32 14.09
N GLU A 307 -11.57 -4.68 13.29
CA GLU A 307 -12.60 -5.64 13.69
C GLU A 307 -12.09 -7.08 13.58
N ARG A 308 -11.13 -7.33 12.68
CA ARG A 308 -10.63 -8.66 12.36
C ARG A 308 -9.31 -8.99 13.04
N ILE A 309 -8.38 -8.05 13.08
CA ILE A 309 -7.06 -8.25 13.67
C ILE A 309 -7.15 -7.93 15.16
N SER A 310 -7.02 -8.95 16.02
CA SER A 310 -7.10 -8.77 17.48
C SER A 310 -5.96 -7.93 18.05
N ASP A 311 -4.84 -7.86 17.35
CA ASP A 311 -3.71 -7.01 17.71
C ASP A 311 -4.00 -5.55 17.34
N GLU A 312 -4.42 -4.77 18.35
CA GLU A 312 -4.76 -3.35 18.19
C GLU A 312 -3.57 -2.52 17.66
N ALA A 313 -2.34 -2.85 18.09
CA ALA A 313 -1.15 -2.14 17.67
C ALA A 313 -0.89 -2.38 16.17
N LEU A 314 -1.03 -3.62 15.71
CA LEU A 314 -0.91 -3.98 14.30
C LEU A 314 -2.04 -3.35 13.47
N ALA A 315 -3.29 -3.45 13.90
CA ALA A 315 -4.43 -2.91 13.17
C ALA A 315 -4.32 -1.39 13.00
N LYS A 316 -3.95 -0.68 14.07
CA LYS A 316 -3.70 0.77 14.04
C LYS A 316 -2.48 1.14 13.20
N TYR A 317 -1.47 0.29 13.19
CA TYR A 317 -0.28 0.52 12.38
C TYR A 317 -0.57 0.37 10.88
N ILE A 318 -1.34 -0.65 10.51
CA ILE A 318 -1.77 -0.83 9.12
C ILE A 318 -2.68 0.33 8.73
N GLU A 319 -3.65 0.74 9.56
CA GLU A 319 -4.50 1.92 9.29
C GLU A 319 -3.69 3.21 9.10
N TYR A 320 -2.54 3.36 9.76
CA TYR A 320 -1.67 4.53 9.60
C TYR A 320 -0.84 4.49 8.31
N ILE A 321 -0.52 3.30 7.81
CA ILE A 321 0.28 3.09 6.60
C ILE A 321 -0.60 3.01 5.34
N ALA A 322 -1.81 2.51 5.50
CA ALA A 322 -2.93 2.53 4.56
C ALA A 322 -3.34 3.97 4.20
#